data_AF-A0A7S2WEY5-F1
#
_entry.id   AF-A0A7S2WEY5-F1
#
_cell.length_a   1.000
_cell.length_b   1.000
_cell.length_c   1.000
_cell.angle_alpha   90.00
_cell.angle_beta   90.00
_cell.angle_gamma   90.00
#
_symmetry.space_group_name_H-M   'P 1'
#
loop_
_entity.id
_entity.type
_entity.pdbx_description
1 polymer ?
#
loop_
_entity_poly.entity_id
_entity_poly.type
_entity_poly.pdbx_seq_one_letter_code
_entity_poly.pdbx_strand_id
1 'polypeptide(L)'
;ELDGTLVRVALGNGEWKVGDLGGGVVATVRLCAHGTVMAGLCALCGRRVAPSPVPGAAPSILPQPAAGAPSSGPGLKRVMVKGGLDLHVSHSEAQELGASNSRRLWESRKLSLILDIDHTLLECTSTLPPHLEALVVSRDGRGSPGLLDEVEQEVRRADGIHEICVDGVQHWVRLRPFVLTFLQEASETFEFTIYTHGKSSYADEVARILDPSGAYFGGRRVTREDTPDLFSEELKSLDRIFPGGAGMALVVDDRQDVWKTETLAHLLPVRPYKFFKNSTQGMKCPQLEFTLKTLLQVHAEYYRRLDASGGSAAVSVAHVLQDQRRSILAGCRVLFTGVHERSVANAGSTLEGEWMVAFGAELASVVDSRVTHVVARKPGTEKFMQGQRVGAWLVQLDWLWFTVWYNQRLREKDFEFPGHARKENLLVRGGEAGGAALFEGDAPTPAPWPGGGSGPGKLHQEEQALVGTWGAELPDDEDEEDEDLKQQHENEEHALIGTG
;
A
#
# COMPACT_ATOMS: atom_id res chain seq x y z
N GLU A 1 13.97 -41.84 0.11
CA GLU A 1 15.00 -42.47 0.97
C GLU A 1 16.19 -41.53 1.03
N LEU A 2 16.84 -41.41 2.18
CA LEU A 2 18.17 -40.78 2.24
C LEU A 2 19.18 -41.90 2.03
N ASP A 3 19.97 -41.83 0.95
CA ASP A 3 21.13 -42.69 0.76
C ASP A 3 22.26 -42.20 1.68
N GLY A 4 22.72 -43.06 2.59
CA GLY A 4 23.82 -42.73 3.50
C GLY A 4 24.07 -43.80 4.56
N THR A 5 25.32 -43.91 4.99
CA THR A 5 25.75 -44.85 6.03
C THR A 5 25.48 -44.27 7.42
N LEU A 6 24.69 -44.97 8.23
CA LEU A 6 24.35 -44.53 9.58
C LEU A 6 25.53 -44.81 10.52
N VAL A 7 26.27 -43.77 10.91
CA VAL A 7 27.56 -43.90 11.64
C VAL A 7 27.40 -43.97 13.16
N ARG A 8 26.26 -43.50 13.72
CA ARG A 8 25.99 -43.46 15.17
C ARG A 8 24.48 -43.40 15.47
N VAL A 9 24.04 -44.02 16.56
CA VAL A 9 22.66 -43.93 17.10
C VAL A 9 22.73 -43.49 18.57
N ALA A 10 21.90 -42.53 18.97
CA ALA A 10 21.72 -42.13 20.36
C ALA A 10 20.45 -42.78 20.93
N LEU A 11 20.58 -43.56 22.00
CA LEU A 11 19.45 -44.06 22.79
C LEU A 11 19.35 -43.21 24.06
N GLY A 12 18.12 -42.82 24.42
CA GLY A 12 17.81 -41.75 25.39
C GLY A 12 18.23 -41.97 26.84
N ASN A 13 19.00 -43.02 27.14
CA ASN A 13 19.50 -43.36 28.47
C ASN A 13 21.00 -43.04 28.67
N GLY A 14 21.64 -42.33 27.74
CA GLY A 14 23.02 -41.83 27.92
C GLY A 14 24.13 -42.86 27.71
N GLU A 15 23.80 -44.09 27.30
CA GLU A 15 24.79 -45.09 26.89
C GLU A 15 25.05 -45.03 25.38
N TRP A 16 26.33 -45.07 25.00
CA TRP A 16 26.78 -45.09 23.62
C TRP A 16 27.27 -46.49 23.26
N LYS A 17 26.74 -47.10 22.19
CA LYS A 17 27.36 -48.26 21.55
C LYS A 17 27.81 -47.90 20.14
N VAL A 18 29.10 -48.08 19.88
CA VAL A 18 29.68 -48.03 18.54
C VAL A 18 29.96 -49.48 18.15
N GLY A 19 29.27 -49.96 17.11
CA GLY A 19 29.46 -51.30 16.57
C GLY A 19 28.93 -51.39 15.14
N ASP A 20 29.62 -52.16 14.31
CA ASP A 20 29.21 -52.46 12.93
C ASP A 20 27.91 -53.28 12.95
N LEU A 21 26.84 -52.73 12.38
CA LEU A 21 25.50 -53.31 12.39
C LEU A 21 25.26 -54.26 11.20
N GLY A 22 26.32 -54.73 10.54
CA GLY A 22 26.26 -55.86 9.62
C GLY A 22 25.47 -55.57 8.33
N GLY A 23 25.57 -54.35 7.79
CA GLY A 23 25.01 -53.98 6.49
C GLY A 23 23.48 -54.00 6.36
N GLY A 24 22.74 -54.35 7.42
CA GLY A 24 21.28 -54.31 7.44
C GLY A 24 20.75 -52.92 7.80
N VAL A 25 19.63 -52.52 7.20
CA VAL A 25 18.92 -51.29 7.61
C VAL A 25 18.44 -51.47 9.06
N VAL A 26 19.02 -50.71 9.99
CA VAL A 26 18.76 -50.85 11.44
C VAL A 26 17.62 -49.94 11.92
N ALA A 27 17.37 -48.86 11.19
CA ALA A 27 16.23 -47.98 11.40
C ALA A 27 15.89 -47.26 10.08
N THR A 28 14.59 -47.06 9.82
CA THR A 28 14.11 -46.21 8.73
C THR A 28 13.58 -44.91 9.33
N VAL A 29 14.28 -43.80 9.10
CA VAL A 29 13.74 -42.48 9.45
C VAL A 29 12.74 -42.06 8.38
N ARG A 30 11.45 -42.15 8.71
CA ARG A 30 10.38 -41.58 7.87
C ARG A 30 10.06 -40.17 8.34
N LEU A 31 10.59 -39.19 7.63
CA LEU A 31 10.21 -37.78 7.80
C LEU A 31 8.72 -37.62 7.47
N CYS A 32 8.00 -36.77 8.21
CA CYS A 32 6.65 -36.37 7.79
C CYS A 32 6.77 -35.71 6.40
N ALA A 33 6.05 -36.25 5.42
CA ALA A 33 6.00 -35.73 4.05
C ALA A 33 4.80 -34.79 3.81
N HIS A 34 4.03 -34.49 4.86
CA HIS A 34 2.90 -33.57 4.76
C HIS A 34 3.42 -32.15 4.59
N GLY A 35 2.74 -31.38 3.73
CA GLY A 35 3.16 -30.02 3.38
C GLY A 35 2.91 -28.99 4.47
N THR A 36 2.03 -29.25 5.44
CA THR A 36 1.55 -28.26 6.40
C THR A 36 2.20 -28.41 7.77
N VAL A 37 2.83 -27.34 8.25
CA VAL A 37 3.59 -27.27 9.51
C VAL A 37 3.11 -26.06 10.30
N MET A 38 2.76 -26.24 11.58
CA MET A 38 2.33 -25.17 12.48
C MET A 38 3.18 -25.26 13.75
N ALA A 39 3.81 -24.15 14.16
CA ALA A 39 4.66 -24.10 15.35
C ALA A 39 5.74 -25.22 15.41
N GLY A 40 6.36 -25.54 14.27
CA GLY A 40 7.38 -26.59 14.16
C GLY A 40 6.84 -28.04 14.23
N LEU A 41 5.52 -28.22 14.21
CA LEU A 41 4.84 -29.51 14.17
C LEU A 41 4.10 -29.70 12.86
N CYS A 42 4.18 -30.88 12.27
CA CYS A 42 3.40 -31.29 11.10
C CYS A 42 1.91 -31.27 11.47
N ALA A 43 1.12 -30.38 10.89
CA ALA A 43 -0.27 -30.10 11.28
C ALA A 43 -1.22 -31.29 11.09
N LEU A 44 -0.85 -32.25 10.24
CA LEU A 44 -1.65 -33.44 9.95
C LEU A 44 -1.32 -34.64 10.85
N CYS A 45 -0.08 -34.78 11.33
CA CYS A 45 0.32 -35.96 12.10
C CYS A 45 1.02 -35.66 13.43
N GLY A 46 1.15 -34.38 13.80
CA GLY A 46 1.71 -33.91 15.07
C GLY A 46 3.21 -34.13 15.24
N ARG A 47 3.92 -34.67 14.24
CA ARG A 47 5.37 -34.93 14.33
C ARG A 47 6.15 -33.62 14.24
N ARG A 48 7.19 -33.48 15.06
CA ARG A 48 8.13 -32.36 14.97
C ARG A 48 8.86 -32.36 13.63
N VAL A 49 8.91 -31.21 12.98
CA VAL A 49 9.67 -30.99 11.74
C VAL A 49 11.02 -30.42 12.14
N ALA A 50 12.11 -31.04 11.68
CA ALA A 50 13.45 -30.57 12.02
C ALA A 50 13.73 -29.20 11.39
N PRO A 51 14.34 -28.24 12.10
CA PRO A 51 14.83 -27.01 11.48
C PRO A 51 15.90 -27.35 10.44
N SER A 52 15.90 -26.64 9.31
CA SER A 52 16.88 -26.85 8.25
C SER A 52 18.29 -26.59 8.78
N PRO A 53 19.29 -27.44 8.48
CA PRO A 53 20.67 -27.11 8.78
C PRO A 53 21.10 -25.89 7.95
N VAL A 54 21.70 -24.89 8.60
CA VAL A 54 22.38 -23.77 7.94
C VAL A 54 23.63 -24.33 7.23
N PRO A 55 23.86 -24.04 5.94
CA PRO A 55 25.07 -24.50 5.27
C PRO A 55 26.31 -23.92 5.96
N GLY A 56 27.13 -24.77 6.58
CA GLY A 56 28.41 -24.38 7.18
C GLY A 56 28.45 -24.31 8.72
N ALA A 57 27.34 -24.50 9.43
CA ALA A 57 27.35 -24.56 10.90
C ALA A 57 27.58 -26.00 11.38
N ALA A 58 28.57 -26.20 12.27
CA ALA A 58 28.74 -27.47 12.97
C ALA A 58 27.51 -27.74 13.86
N PRO A 59 26.98 -28.98 13.91
CA PRO A 59 25.78 -29.27 14.69
C PRO A 59 26.10 -29.19 16.19
N SER A 60 25.58 -28.16 16.86
CA SER A 60 25.60 -28.06 18.32
C SER A 60 24.28 -28.60 18.89
N ILE A 61 24.36 -29.59 19.78
CA ILE A 61 23.21 -30.32 20.38
C ILE A 61 22.97 -29.86 21.83
N LEU A 62 23.25 -28.60 22.16
CA LEU A 62 22.72 -28.03 23.40
C LEU A 62 21.35 -27.40 23.12
N PRO A 63 20.32 -27.66 23.95
CA PRO A 63 19.02 -27.01 23.80
C PRO A 63 19.22 -25.52 24.07
N GLN A 64 19.20 -24.72 23.00
CA GLN A 64 19.06 -23.27 23.15
C GLN A 64 17.61 -22.95 23.56
N PRO A 65 17.39 -21.97 24.45
CA PRO A 65 16.05 -21.51 24.78
C PRO A 65 15.35 -21.06 23.50
N ALA A 66 14.08 -21.41 23.36
CA ALA A 66 13.23 -20.99 22.23
C ALA A 66 13.02 -19.47 22.28
N ALA A 67 13.93 -18.72 21.66
CA ALA A 67 13.80 -17.30 21.37
C ALA A 67 14.28 -17.09 19.93
N GLY A 68 13.41 -17.40 18.99
CA GLY A 68 13.66 -17.25 17.56
C GLY A 68 12.57 -17.94 16.75
N ALA A 69 11.92 -17.17 15.87
CA ALA A 69 10.96 -17.69 14.91
C ALA A 69 11.60 -18.84 14.09
N PRO A 70 10.89 -19.95 13.83
CA PRO A 70 11.45 -21.04 13.05
C PRO A 70 11.77 -20.54 11.63
N SER A 71 13.04 -20.52 11.28
CA SER A 71 13.50 -20.16 9.94
C SER A 71 12.85 -21.10 8.91
N SER A 72 12.23 -20.50 7.89
CA SER A 72 11.64 -21.18 6.72
C SER A 72 12.63 -22.15 6.10
N GLY A 73 12.33 -23.45 6.17
CA GLY A 73 13.08 -24.46 5.43
C GLY A 73 12.95 -24.25 3.91
N PRO A 74 13.93 -24.68 3.10
CA PRO A 74 13.86 -24.56 1.65
C PRO A 74 12.61 -25.30 1.11
N GLY A 75 11.72 -24.56 0.45
CA GLY A 75 10.50 -25.10 -0.19
C GLY A 75 9.20 -24.93 0.61
N LEU A 76 9.23 -24.32 1.80
CA LEU A 76 8.03 -23.99 2.57
C LEU A 76 7.68 -22.50 2.41
N LYS A 77 6.41 -22.22 2.07
CA LYS A 77 5.84 -20.87 2.07
C LYS A 77 5.10 -20.63 3.38
N ARG A 78 5.20 -19.42 3.93
CA ARG A 78 4.45 -19.02 5.12
C ARG A 78 3.04 -18.59 4.72
N VAL A 79 2.05 -18.98 5.50
CA VAL A 79 0.65 -18.63 5.41
C VAL A 79 0.21 -18.15 6.79
N MET A 80 -0.56 -17.07 6.82
CA MET A 80 -1.04 -16.53 8.08
C MET A 80 -2.29 -17.26 8.56
N VAL A 81 -2.33 -17.53 9.86
CA VAL A 81 -3.53 -17.92 10.59
C VAL A 81 -3.76 -16.90 11.70
N LYS A 82 -5.02 -16.53 11.96
CA LYS A 82 -5.37 -15.55 13.00
C LYS A 82 -4.69 -15.87 14.34
N GLY A 83 -4.15 -14.83 14.97
CA GLY A 83 -3.58 -14.90 16.32
C GLY A 83 -2.07 -15.18 16.34
N GLY A 84 -1.33 -14.71 15.34
CA GLY A 84 0.14 -14.82 15.31
C GLY A 84 0.68 -16.25 15.18
N LEU A 85 -0.12 -17.22 14.73
CA LEU A 85 0.35 -18.59 14.46
C LEU A 85 0.95 -18.68 13.06
N ASP A 86 2.27 -18.91 13.00
CA ASP A 86 2.96 -19.22 11.75
C ASP A 86 2.57 -20.61 11.24
N LEU A 87 1.81 -20.65 10.14
CA LEU A 87 1.57 -21.84 9.35
C LEU A 87 2.53 -21.84 8.15
N HIS A 88 3.31 -22.88 7.99
CA HIS A 88 4.12 -23.11 6.81
C HIS A 88 3.48 -24.21 5.97
N VAL A 89 3.36 -23.97 4.67
CA VAL A 89 2.83 -24.94 3.71
C VAL A 89 3.88 -25.24 2.65
N SER A 90 3.82 -26.41 2.02
CA SER A 90 4.70 -26.71 0.87
C SER A 90 4.39 -25.79 -0.30
N HIS A 91 5.34 -25.67 -1.23
CA HIS A 91 5.11 -24.96 -2.48
C HIS A 91 3.87 -25.46 -3.25
N SER A 92 3.66 -26.78 -3.30
CA SER A 92 2.49 -27.37 -3.97
C SER A 92 1.18 -27.00 -3.29
N GLU A 93 1.13 -27.06 -1.96
CA GLU A 93 -0.06 -26.69 -1.18
C GLU A 93 -0.37 -25.20 -1.33
N ALA A 94 0.66 -24.34 -1.31
CA ALA A 94 0.50 -22.92 -1.58
C ALA A 94 -0.08 -22.65 -2.98
N GLN A 95 0.37 -23.38 -4.01
CA GLN A 95 -0.17 -23.27 -5.36
C GLN A 95 -1.64 -23.71 -5.44
N GLU A 96 -2.01 -24.80 -4.76
CA GLU A 96 -3.39 -25.28 -4.71
C GLU A 96 -4.31 -24.29 -3.99
N LEU A 97 -3.86 -23.72 -2.86
CA LEU A 97 -4.56 -22.65 -2.15
C LEU A 97 -4.74 -21.41 -3.03
N GLY A 98 -3.69 -21.00 -3.74
CA GLY A 98 -3.74 -19.88 -4.68
C GLY A 98 -4.75 -20.13 -5.81
N ALA A 99 -4.68 -21.29 -6.46
CA ALA A 99 -5.57 -21.65 -7.55
C ALA A 99 -7.05 -21.73 -7.11
N SER A 100 -7.30 -22.26 -5.92
CA SER A 100 -8.64 -22.29 -5.31
C SER A 100 -9.16 -20.88 -5.05
N ASN A 101 -8.35 -20.01 -4.45
CA ASN A 101 -8.73 -18.62 -4.19
C ASN A 101 -8.98 -17.83 -5.49
N SER A 102 -8.09 -17.96 -6.48
CA SER A 102 -8.26 -17.32 -7.79
C SER A 102 -9.52 -17.80 -8.51
N ARG A 103 -9.82 -19.11 -8.47
CA ARG A 103 -11.07 -19.65 -9.04
C ARG A 103 -12.30 -19.05 -8.36
N ARG A 104 -12.32 -19.01 -7.03
CA ARG A 104 -13.42 -18.44 -6.25
C ARG A 104 -13.65 -16.96 -6.57
N LEU A 105 -12.57 -16.18 -6.65
CA LEU A 105 -12.63 -14.77 -7.02
C LEU A 105 -13.14 -14.59 -8.46
N TRP A 106 -12.69 -15.43 -9.39
CA TRP A 106 -13.17 -15.41 -10.77
C TRP A 106 -14.66 -15.72 -10.86
N GLU A 107 -15.13 -16.79 -10.21
CA GLU A 107 -16.55 -17.18 -10.19
C GLU A 107 -17.45 -16.10 -9.60
N SER A 108 -16.98 -15.40 -8.55
CA SER A 108 -17.70 -14.28 -7.94
C SER A 108 -17.50 -12.95 -8.66
N ARG A 109 -16.68 -12.91 -9.72
CA ARG A 109 -16.25 -11.69 -10.43
C ARG A 109 -15.67 -10.64 -9.50
N LYS A 110 -14.91 -11.05 -8.47
CA LYS A 110 -14.23 -10.15 -7.53
C LYS A 110 -12.71 -10.17 -7.68
N LEU A 111 -12.05 -9.16 -7.14
CA LEU A 111 -10.60 -9.10 -6.93
C LEU A 111 -10.30 -8.97 -5.44
N SER A 112 -9.05 -9.17 -5.03
CA SER A 112 -8.61 -8.88 -3.67
C SER A 112 -8.06 -7.46 -3.58
N LEU A 113 -8.48 -6.70 -2.56
CA LEU A 113 -7.99 -5.36 -2.28
C LEU A 113 -7.39 -5.31 -0.88
N ILE A 114 -6.11 -5.01 -0.81
CA ILE A 114 -5.35 -4.88 0.42
C ILE A 114 -5.33 -3.40 0.76
N LEU A 115 -5.79 -3.08 1.97
CA LEU A 115 -5.94 -1.71 2.43
C LEU A 115 -5.05 -1.50 3.65
N ASP A 116 -4.16 -0.53 3.57
CA ASP A 116 -3.60 0.08 4.76
C ASP A 116 -4.66 0.95 5.48
N ILE A 117 -4.42 1.34 6.73
CA ILE A 117 -5.35 2.13 7.53
C ILE A 117 -4.80 3.54 7.83
N ASP A 118 -3.60 3.64 8.39
CA ASP A 118 -3.04 4.88 8.92
C ASP A 118 -2.58 5.76 7.76
N HIS A 119 -3.03 7.01 7.73
CA HIS A 119 -2.82 7.95 6.60
C HIS A 119 -3.36 7.47 5.24
N THR A 120 -3.94 6.28 5.16
CA THR A 120 -4.59 5.74 3.96
C THR A 120 -6.11 5.92 4.02
N LEU A 121 -6.78 5.31 5.00
CA LEU A 121 -8.24 5.35 5.18
C LEU A 121 -8.69 6.30 6.30
N LEU A 122 -7.79 6.62 7.22
CA LEU A 122 -8.05 7.45 8.39
C LEU A 122 -6.73 8.04 8.92
N GLU A 123 -6.82 8.92 9.90
CA GLU A 123 -5.70 9.31 10.74
C GLU A 123 -6.06 9.06 12.20
N CYS A 124 -5.09 8.60 12.98
CA CYS A 124 -5.22 8.33 14.40
C CYS A 124 -4.17 9.13 15.16
N THR A 125 -4.54 9.71 16.31
CA THR A 125 -3.61 10.33 17.25
C THR A 125 -3.95 9.88 18.67
N SER A 126 -2.95 9.80 19.55
CA SER A 126 -3.10 9.57 20.99
C SER A 126 -2.97 10.87 21.80
N THR A 127 -2.76 12.00 21.14
CA THR A 127 -2.72 13.33 21.76
C THR A 127 -4.03 14.05 21.48
N LEU A 128 -4.46 14.87 22.45
CA LEU A 128 -5.62 15.73 22.24
C LEU A 128 -5.31 16.68 21.06
N PRO A 129 -6.10 16.65 19.97
CA PRO A 129 -5.85 17.50 18.82
C PRO A 129 -5.78 18.99 19.22
N PRO A 130 -4.84 19.79 18.71
CA PRO A 130 -4.64 21.17 19.15
C PRO A 130 -5.90 22.05 19.04
N HIS A 131 -6.74 21.81 18.03
CA HIS A 131 -8.02 22.52 17.86
C HIS A 131 -9.06 22.15 18.93
N LEU A 132 -9.00 20.93 19.48
CA LEU A 132 -9.81 20.49 20.61
C LEU A 132 -9.21 20.96 21.94
N GLU A 133 -7.88 20.99 22.06
CA GLU A 133 -7.19 21.55 23.23
C GLU A 133 -7.54 23.03 23.43
N ALA A 134 -7.59 23.82 22.35
CA ALA A 134 -8.03 25.21 22.42
C ALA A 134 -9.46 25.38 22.96
N LEU A 135 -10.36 24.43 22.70
CA LEU A 135 -11.72 24.42 23.25
C LEU A 135 -11.71 24.07 24.75
N VAL A 136 -10.84 23.16 25.18
CA VAL A 136 -10.67 22.77 26.59
C VAL A 136 -10.03 23.90 27.42
N VAL A 137 -9.10 24.67 26.84
CA VAL A 137 -8.32 25.71 27.53
C VAL A 137 -9.05 27.05 27.59
N SER A 138 -9.96 27.34 26.66
CA SER A 138 -10.58 28.68 26.52
C SER A 138 -11.65 29.04 27.58
N ARG A 139 -11.94 28.20 28.59
CA ARG A 139 -12.95 28.50 29.60
C ARG A 139 -12.50 28.33 31.06
N ASP A 140 -11.75 29.35 31.50
CA ASP A 140 -11.60 29.92 32.84
C ASP A 140 -11.57 28.99 34.07
N GLY A 141 -10.44 28.29 34.27
CA GLY A 141 -9.75 28.11 35.58
C GLY A 141 -10.54 27.60 36.80
N ARG A 142 -11.79 27.18 36.62
CA ARG A 142 -12.71 26.64 37.62
C ARG A 142 -13.50 25.53 36.95
N GLY A 143 -12.87 24.35 36.91
CA GLY A 143 -13.49 23.13 36.40
C GLY A 143 -14.82 22.86 37.11
N SER A 144 -15.89 22.80 36.33
CA SER A 144 -17.18 22.26 36.77
C SER A 144 -17.33 20.83 36.23
N PRO A 145 -17.91 19.87 36.98
CA PRO A 145 -17.93 18.45 36.63
C PRO A 145 -18.79 18.04 35.42
N GLY A 146 -19.21 18.99 34.58
CA GLY A 146 -19.99 18.76 33.34
C GLY A 146 -19.29 19.25 32.06
N LEU A 147 -18.01 19.62 32.15
CA LEU A 147 -17.22 20.20 31.04
C LEU A 147 -16.78 19.13 30.02
N LEU A 148 -16.59 17.89 30.46
CA LEU A 148 -16.25 16.76 29.59
C LEU A 148 -17.43 16.42 28.66
N ASP A 149 -18.66 16.45 29.16
CA ASP A 149 -19.86 16.15 28.37
C ASP A 149 -20.08 17.16 27.22
N GLU A 150 -19.74 18.44 27.40
CA GLU A 150 -19.88 19.46 26.35
C GLU A 150 -18.77 19.39 25.30
N VAL A 151 -17.52 19.09 25.71
CA VAL A 151 -16.40 18.84 24.80
C VAL A 151 -16.63 17.53 24.03
N GLU A 152 -17.08 16.46 24.69
CA GLU A 152 -17.48 15.21 24.03
C GLU A 152 -18.63 15.44 23.04
N GLN A 153 -19.61 16.28 23.39
CA GLN A 153 -20.69 16.62 22.47
C GLN A 153 -20.25 17.53 21.31
N GLU A 154 -19.29 18.42 21.51
CA GLU A 154 -18.66 19.20 20.43
C GLU A 154 -17.78 18.32 19.54
N VAL A 155 -16.99 17.38 20.08
CA VAL A 155 -16.26 16.36 19.29
C VAL A 155 -17.21 15.48 18.47
N ARG A 156 -18.38 15.13 19.04
CA ARG A 156 -19.44 14.43 18.30
C ARG A 156 -20.16 15.31 17.27
N ARG A 157 -20.14 16.64 17.43
CA ARG A 157 -20.75 17.62 16.50
C ARG A 157 -19.77 18.13 15.44
N ALA A 158 -18.47 18.12 15.73
CA ALA A 158 -17.39 18.56 14.86
C ALA A 158 -16.85 17.36 14.07
N ASP A 159 -17.29 17.27 12.82
CA ASP A 159 -16.51 16.68 11.73
C ASP A 159 -16.10 15.19 11.87
N GLY A 160 -16.91 14.31 12.45
CA GLY A 160 -16.72 12.85 12.28
C GLY A 160 -15.38 12.33 12.82
N ILE A 161 -15.00 12.79 14.01
CA ILE A 161 -13.92 12.23 14.82
C ILE A 161 -14.52 11.15 15.74
N HIS A 162 -13.86 10.00 15.81
CA HIS A 162 -14.23 8.85 16.62
C HIS A 162 -13.24 8.68 17.75
N GLU A 163 -13.73 8.23 18.90
CA GLU A 163 -12.90 7.88 20.04
C GLU A 163 -12.77 6.36 20.12
N ILE A 164 -11.54 5.87 20.30
CA ILE A 164 -11.26 4.46 20.57
C ILE A 164 -10.34 4.33 21.77
N CYS A 165 -10.41 3.19 22.44
CA CYS A 165 -9.49 2.83 23.51
C CYS A 165 -8.70 1.60 23.08
N VAL A 166 -7.38 1.76 22.96
CA VAL A 166 -6.46 0.69 22.56
C VAL A 166 -5.55 0.43 23.74
N ASP A 167 -5.59 -0.78 24.29
CA ASP A 167 -4.75 -1.22 25.41
C ASP A 167 -4.78 -0.27 26.63
N GLY A 168 -5.94 0.36 26.89
CA GLY A 168 -6.15 1.30 27.99
C GLY A 168 -5.77 2.74 27.69
N VAL A 169 -5.28 3.03 26.48
CA VAL A 169 -4.92 4.38 26.01
C VAL A 169 -6.00 4.90 25.07
N GLN A 170 -6.48 6.11 25.36
CA GLN A 170 -7.46 6.81 24.53
C GLN A 170 -6.80 7.32 23.24
N HIS A 171 -7.49 7.15 22.12
CA HIS A 171 -7.07 7.63 20.81
C HIS A 171 -8.24 8.31 20.08
N TRP A 172 -7.90 9.25 19.20
CA TRP A 172 -8.82 10.02 18.38
C TRP A 172 -8.58 9.68 16.93
N VAL A 173 -9.64 9.24 16.25
CA VAL A 173 -9.61 8.76 14.87
C VAL A 173 -10.44 9.67 13.98
N ARG A 174 -9.82 10.23 12.94
CA ARG A 174 -10.53 10.93 11.88
C ARG A 174 -10.61 10.05 10.65
N LEU A 175 -11.81 9.72 10.21
CA LEU A 175 -12.02 9.01 8.96
C LEU A 175 -11.69 9.90 7.75
N ARG A 176 -10.99 9.34 6.76
CA ARG A 176 -10.75 10.04 5.50
C ARG A 176 -12.11 10.30 4.80
N PRO A 177 -12.32 11.49 4.21
CA PRO A 177 -13.52 11.77 3.45
C PRO A 177 -13.81 10.68 2.41
N PHE A 178 -15.09 10.37 2.22
CA PHE A 178 -15.58 9.33 1.29
C PHE A 178 -15.26 7.87 1.67
N VAL A 179 -14.56 7.58 2.79
CA VAL A 179 -14.14 6.20 3.11
C VAL A 179 -15.26 5.19 3.24
N LEU A 180 -16.39 5.55 3.86
CA LEU A 180 -17.51 4.62 4.04
C LEU A 180 -18.18 4.28 2.70
N THR A 181 -18.35 5.30 1.84
CA THR A 181 -18.87 5.12 0.48
C THR A 181 -17.90 4.33 -0.39
N PHE A 182 -16.60 4.62 -0.29
CA PHE A 182 -15.54 3.86 -0.93
C PHE A 182 -15.63 2.36 -0.59
N LEU A 183 -15.73 2.02 0.70
CA LEU A 183 -15.84 0.62 1.15
C LEU A 183 -17.13 -0.03 0.65
N GLN A 184 -18.25 0.69 0.73
CA GLN A 184 -19.53 0.19 0.24
C GLN A 184 -19.48 -0.14 -1.26
N GLU A 185 -19.10 0.82 -2.10
CA GLU A 185 -19.09 0.66 -3.55
C GLU A 185 -18.01 -0.33 -4.02
N ALA A 186 -16.80 -0.27 -3.46
CA ALA A 186 -15.75 -1.22 -3.81
C ALA A 186 -16.11 -2.67 -3.41
N SER A 187 -16.92 -2.87 -2.36
CA SER A 187 -17.26 -4.22 -1.87
C SER A 187 -18.04 -5.07 -2.88
N GLU A 188 -18.68 -4.44 -3.87
CA GLU A 188 -19.38 -5.14 -4.95
C GLU A 188 -18.41 -5.92 -5.85
N THR A 189 -17.20 -5.41 -6.04
CA THR A 189 -16.20 -5.93 -6.97
C THR A 189 -14.90 -6.39 -6.30
N PHE A 190 -14.72 -6.09 -5.02
CA PHE A 190 -13.52 -6.43 -4.26
C PHE A 190 -13.82 -7.13 -2.94
N GLU A 191 -12.87 -7.95 -2.50
CA GLU A 191 -12.79 -8.50 -1.14
C GLU A 191 -11.63 -7.85 -0.39
N PHE A 192 -11.93 -7.27 0.76
CA PHE A 192 -10.96 -6.46 1.49
C PHE A 192 -10.14 -7.27 2.48
N THR A 193 -8.86 -6.91 2.60
CA THR A 193 -7.96 -7.34 3.67
C THR A 193 -7.25 -6.12 4.23
N ILE A 194 -7.31 -5.90 5.54
CA ILE A 194 -6.49 -4.87 6.19
C ILE A 194 -5.04 -5.38 6.27
N TYR A 195 -4.07 -4.56 5.91
CA TYR A 195 -2.66 -4.83 6.16
C TYR A 195 -1.99 -3.58 6.73
N THR A 196 -1.82 -3.57 8.05
CA THR A 196 -1.25 -2.44 8.82
C THR A 196 0.01 -2.87 9.59
N HIS A 197 0.90 -1.90 9.87
CA HIS A 197 1.98 -2.05 10.85
C HIS A 197 1.53 -1.77 12.29
N GLY A 198 0.26 -1.45 12.52
CA GLY A 198 -0.33 -1.28 13.85
C GLY A 198 -0.55 -2.61 14.59
N LYS A 199 -0.87 -2.51 15.88
CA LYS A 199 -1.24 -3.64 16.75
C LYS A 199 -2.58 -4.25 16.35
N SER A 200 -2.80 -5.51 16.69
CA SER A 200 -4.08 -6.20 16.46
C SER A 200 -5.25 -5.56 17.23
N SER A 201 -5.00 -5.08 18.46
CA SER A 201 -5.99 -4.37 19.28
C SER A 201 -6.50 -3.12 18.56
N TYR A 202 -5.57 -2.32 18.02
CA TYR A 202 -5.89 -1.13 17.24
C TYR A 202 -6.68 -1.45 15.97
N ALA A 203 -6.21 -2.42 15.17
CA ALA A 203 -6.88 -2.80 13.93
C ALA A 203 -8.31 -3.32 14.17
N ASP A 204 -8.55 -3.99 15.30
CA ASP A 204 -9.88 -4.45 15.68
C ASP A 204 -10.82 -3.29 16.05
N GLU A 205 -10.35 -2.27 16.79
CA GLU A 205 -11.15 -1.08 17.09
C GLU A 205 -11.49 -0.28 15.81
N VAL A 206 -10.49 -0.06 14.94
CA VAL A 206 -10.68 0.61 13.65
C VAL A 206 -11.67 -0.15 12.77
N ALA A 207 -11.57 -1.48 12.70
CA ALA A 207 -12.49 -2.29 11.92
C ALA A 207 -13.94 -2.17 12.42
N ARG A 208 -14.18 -1.98 13.72
CA ARG A 208 -15.54 -1.75 14.26
C ARG A 208 -16.13 -0.41 13.83
N ILE A 209 -15.29 0.59 13.59
CA ILE A 209 -15.72 1.88 13.05
C ILE A 209 -16.03 1.75 11.56
N LEU A 210 -15.12 1.13 10.78
CA LEU A 210 -15.22 1.05 9.32
C LEU A 210 -16.23 -0.01 8.83
N ASP A 211 -16.42 -1.08 9.60
CA ASP A 211 -17.29 -2.21 9.27
C ASP A 211 -18.00 -2.74 10.52
N PRO A 212 -18.98 -2.00 11.09
CA PRO A 212 -19.68 -2.39 12.30
C PRO A 212 -20.40 -3.74 12.20
N SER A 213 -20.77 -4.14 10.97
CA SER A 213 -21.47 -5.40 10.68
C SER A 213 -20.54 -6.60 10.47
N GLY A 214 -19.25 -6.36 10.22
CA GLY A 214 -18.29 -7.38 9.81
C GLY A 214 -18.47 -7.90 8.38
N ALA A 215 -19.20 -7.18 7.52
CA ALA A 215 -19.53 -7.59 6.16
C ALA A 215 -18.37 -7.41 5.16
N TYR A 216 -17.49 -6.44 5.41
CA TYR A 216 -16.43 -6.02 4.48
C TYR A 216 -15.10 -6.70 4.73
N PHE A 217 -14.61 -6.67 5.97
CA PHE A 217 -13.31 -7.25 6.34
C PHE A 217 -13.47 -8.63 6.96
N GLY A 218 -14.55 -8.83 7.71
CA GLY A 218 -14.75 -10.02 8.55
C GLY A 218 -13.52 -10.26 9.43
N GLY A 219 -12.76 -11.32 9.09
CA GLY A 219 -11.53 -11.68 9.78
C GLY A 219 -10.22 -11.43 9.03
N ARG A 220 -10.25 -10.81 7.85
CA ARG A 220 -9.08 -10.65 6.97
C ARG A 220 -8.27 -9.42 7.38
N ARG A 221 -7.32 -9.63 8.27
CA ARG A 221 -6.40 -8.60 8.75
C ARG A 221 -5.00 -9.20 8.85
N VAL A 222 -4.01 -8.37 8.56
CA VAL A 222 -2.59 -8.61 8.79
C VAL A 222 -2.10 -7.44 9.63
N THR A 223 -1.66 -7.72 10.85
CA THR A 223 -1.13 -6.70 11.77
C THR A 223 0.34 -6.94 12.07
N ARG A 224 0.95 -6.04 12.84
CA ARG A 224 2.36 -6.14 13.24
C ARG A 224 2.71 -7.49 13.85
N GLU A 225 1.84 -8.00 14.71
CA GLU A 225 2.01 -9.28 15.42
C GLU A 225 2.01 -10.48 14.48
N ASP A 226 1.32 -10.39 13.35
CA ASP A 226 1.31 -11.44 12.33
C ASP A 226 2.53 -11.39 11.39
N THR A 227 3.40 -10.41 11.61
CA THR A 227 4.57 -10.13 10.77
C THR A 227 5.84 -9.99 11.63
N PRO A 228 6.24 -11.03 12.37
CA PRO A 228 7.39 -10.98 13.28
C PRO A 228 8.73 -10.76 12.55
N ASP A 229 8.77 -10.93 11.23
CA ASP A 229 9.97 -10.68 10.41
C ASP A 229 10.19 -9.19 10.14
N LEU A 230 9.18 -8.35 10.40
CA LEU A 230 9.32 -6.90 10.26
C LEU A 230 10.41 -6.32 11.15
N PHE A 231 10.74 -7.01 12.26
CA PHE A 231 11.88 -6.64 13.09
C PHE A 231 13.24 -6.85 12.37
N SER A 232 13.26 -7.54 11.23
CA SER A 232 14.47 -7.81 10.42
C SER A 232 14.43 -7.22 9.02
N GLU A 233 13.25 -7.16 8.40
CA GLU A 233 12.99 -6.60 7.08
C GLU A 233 11.61 -5.93 7.15
N GLU A 234 11.55 -4.62 7.40
CA GLU A 234 10.34 -3.81 7.67
C GLU A 234 9.33 -3.74 6.49
N LEU A 235 9.31 -4.74 5.61
CA LEU A 235 8.55 -4.75 4.36
C LEU A 235 7.32 -5.67 4.40
N LYS A 236 6.17 -5.09 4.09
CA LYS A 236 4.93 -5.77 3.70
C LYS A 236 5.12 -6.58 2.42
N SER A 237 4.45 -7.73 2.34
CA SER A 237 4.55 -8.63 1.18
C SER A 237 3.24 -9.37 0.92
N LEU A 238 2.79 -9.35 -0.34
CA LEU A 238 1.59 -10.08 -0.76
C LEU A 238 1.74 -11.59 -0.67
N ASP A 239 2.97 -12.14 -0.68
CA ASP A 239 3.21 -13.59 -0.52
C ASP A 239 2.66 -14.13 0.82
N ARG A 240 2.48 -13.26 1.83
CA ARG A 240 1.90 -13.64 3.14
C ARG A 240 0.40 -13.94 3.05
N ILE A 241 -0.30 -13.23 2.16
CA ILE A 241 -1.74 -13.37 1.95
C ILE A 241 -2.01 -14.33 0.78
N PHE A 242 -1.17 -14.28 -0.25
CA PHE A 242 -1.32 -15.01 -1.50
C PHE A 242 -0.08 -15.85 -1.82
N PRO A 243 0.20 -16.90 -1.04
CA PRO A 243 1.40 -17.73 -1.22
C PRO A 243 1.43 -18.43 -2.59
N GLY A 244 0.28 -18.65 -3.23
CA GLY A 244 0.17 -19.20 -4.59
C GLY A 244 0.20 -18.19 -5.72
N GLY A 245 0.36 -16.89 -5.42
CA GLY A 245 0.44 -15.81 -6.41
C GLY A 245 -0.62 -14.72 -6.21
N ALA A 246 -0.20 -13.47 -6.39
CA ALA A 246 -1.01 -12.28 -6.14
C ALA A 246 -1.65 -11.68 -7.41
N GLY A 247 -1.83 -12.47 -8.47
CA GLY A 247 -2.28 -11.99 -9.79
C GLY A 247 -3.67 -11.33 -9.83
N MET A 248 -4.45 -11.46 -8.76
CA MET A 248 -5.79 -10.86 -8.58
C MET A 248 -5.85 -9.86 -7.43
N ALA A 249 -4.70 -9.42 -6.90
CA ALA A 249 -4.59 -8.55 -5.75
C ALA A 249 -4.11 -7.14 -6.12
N LEU A 250 -4.76 -6.11 -5.57
CA LEU A 250 -4.32 -4.72 -5.61
C LEU A 250 -4.10 -4.20 -4.19
N VAL A 251 -3.19 -3.24 -4.04
CA VAL A 251 -2.85 -2.62 -2.76
C VAL A 251 -3.19 -1.14 -2.82
N VAL A 252 -3.77 -0.59 -1.76
CA VAL A 252 -3.91 0.86 -1.53
C VAL A 252 -3.21 1.19 -0.22
N ASP A 253 -2.19 2.02 -0.31
CA ASP A 253 -1.30 2.39 0.80
C ASP A 253 -0.70 3.77 0.49
N ASP A 254 -0.46 4.60 1.49
CA ASP A 254 0.19 5.90 1.31
C ASP A 254 1.72 5.77 1.25
N ARG A 255 2.25 4.68 1.80
CA ARG A 255 3.69 4.38 1.83
C ARG A 255 4.03 3.25 0.88
N GLN A 256 4.98 3.50 -0.02
CA GLN A 256 5.49 2.47 -0.93
C GLN A 256 6.77 1.81 -0.43
N ASP A 257 7.53 2.51 0.41
CA ASP A 257 8.81 2.10 0.98
C ASP A 257 8.65 0.94 1.95
N VAL A 258 7.45 0.79 2.51
CA VAL A 258 7.05 -0.36 3.34
C VAL A 258 6.68 -1.59 2.52
N TRP A 259 6.72 -1.56 1.18
CA TRP A 259 6.38 -2.71 0.34
C TRP A 259 7.60 -3.26 -0.38
N LYS A 260 7.70 -4.59 -0.46
CA LYS A 260 8.72 -5.23 -1.29
C LYS A 260 8.58 -4.81 -2.75
N THR A 261 9.70 -4.72 -3.47
CA THR A 261 9.78 -4.27 -4.86
C THR A 261 8.82 -5.02 -5.79
N GLU A 262 8.66 -6.34 -5.62
CA GLU A 262 7.73 -7.16 -6.40
C GLU A 262 6.25 -6.78 -6.22
N THR A 263 5.91 -6.09 -5.13
CA THR A 263 4.54 -5.64 -4.84
C THR A 263 4.21 -4.29 -5.47
N LEU A 264 5.21 -3.49 -5.85
CA LEU A 264 4.98 -2.12 -6.35
C LEU A 264 4.11 -2.06 -7.62
N ALA A 265 4.13 -3.11 -8.45
CA ALA A 265 3.27 -3.22 -9.61
C ALA A 265 1.77 -3.41 -9.26
N HIS A 266 1.47 -3.81 -8.02
CA HIS A 266 0.12 -3.97 -7.47
C HIS A 266 -0.35 -2.75 -6.68
N LEU A 267 0.56 -1.84 -6.32
CA LEU A 267 0.29 -0.71 -5.45
C LEU A 267 -0.35 0.46 -6.21
N LEU A 268 -1.47 0.95 -5.70
CA LEU A 268 -2.07 2.25 -5.97
C LEU A 268 -1.72 3.18 -4.81
N PRO A 269 -0.65 4.00 -4.94
CA PRO A 269 -0.26 4.91 -3.88
C PRO A 269 -1.32 6.00 -3.69
N VAL A 270 -1.59 6.37 -2.44
CA VAL A 270 -2.47 7.50 -2.13
C VAL A 270 -1.71 8.61 -1.42
N ARG A 271 -2.23 9.84 -1.48
CA ARG A 271 -1.68 10.92 -0.68
C ARG A 271 -1.84 10.59 0.82
N PRO A 272 -0.81 10.78 1.66
CA PRO A 272 -0.96 10.65 3.11
C PRO A 272 -2.07 11.56 3.65
N TYR A 273 -2.98 10.99 4.44
CA TYR A 273 -4.07 11.71 5.07
C TYR A 273 -3.64 12.24 6.44
N LYS A 274 -3.32 13.54 6.49
CA LYS A 274 -2.85 14.26 7.68
C LYS A 274 -3.83 15.38 8.05
N PHE A 275 -4.84 15.08 8.87
CA PHE A 275 -5.89 15.98 9.35
C PHE A 275 -5.48 16.72 10.64
N PHE A 276 -4.97 16.03 11.67
CA PHE A 276 -4.67 16.59 12.98
C PHE A 276 -3.48 17.55 12.98
N LYS A 277 -2.51 17.35 12.06
CA LYS A 277 -1.37 18.27 11.87
C LYS A 277 -1.76 19.57 11.12
N ASN A 278 -2.80 19.54 10.28
CA ASN A 278 -3.18 20.65 9.39
C ASN A 278 -4.53 21.26 9.80
N SER A 279 -4.54 22.02 10.90
CA SER A 279 -5.73 22.57 11.56
C SER A 279 -6.59 23.55 10.74
N THR A 280 -6.18 23.96 9.54
CA THR A 280 -6.83 25.03 8.78
C THR A 280 -7.49 24.61 7.47
N GLN A 281 -7.48 23.32 7.12
CA GLN A 281 -8.06 22.92 5.84
C GLN A 281 -8.85 21.63 5.99
N GLY A 282 -10.17 21.80 6.21
CA GLY A 282 -11.19 20.80 5.92
C GLY A 282 -11.19 20.48 4.42
N MET A 283 -10.13 19.84 3.95
CA MET A 283 -9.90 19.56 2.54
C MET A 283 -10.92 18.53 2.10
N LYS A 284 -11.77 18.96 1.15
CA LYS A 284 -12.36 18.06 0.16
C LYS A 284 -11.18 17.37 -0.54
N CYS A 285 -10.77 16.23 -0.02
CA CYS A 285 -9.73 15.38 -0.58
C CYS A 285 -10.46 14.25 -1.33
N PRO A 286 -10.68 14.38 -2.65
CA PRO A 286 -11.37 13.35 -3.44
C PRO A 286 -10.49 12.12 -3.70
N GLN A 287 -9.44 11.90 -2.89
CA GLN A 287 -8.46 10.84 -3.12
C GLN A 287 -9.14 9.48 -3.24
N LEU A 288 -10.04 9.14 -2.32
CA LEU A 288 -10.72 7.85 -2.35
C LEU A 288 -11.72 7.76 -3.51
N GLU A 289 -12.28 8.87 -3.98
CA GLU A 289 -13.13 8.92 -5.19
C GLU A 289 -12.31 8.56 -6.44
N PHE A 290 -11.14 9.17 -6.63
CA PHE A 290 -10.21 8.84 -7.72
C PHE A 290 -9.67 7.41 -7.62
N THR A 291 -9.39 6.96 -6.39
CA THR A 291 -8.91 5.61 -6.12
C THR A 291 -9.99 4.58 -6.49
N LEU A 292 -11.24 4.79 -6.07
CA LEU A 292 -12.37 3.92 -6.42
C LEU A 292 -12.57 3.85 -7.93
N LYS A 293 -12.58 5.01 -8.62
CA LYS A 293 -12.70 5.07 -10.08
C LYS A 293 -11.62 4.24 -10.77
N THR A 294 -10.37 4.37 -10.31
CA THR A 294 -9.25 3.59 -10.86
C THR A 294 -9.43 2.09 -10.59
N LEU A 295 -9.80 1.71 -9.37
CA LEU A 295 -10.05 0.30 -9.01
C LEU A 295 -11.12 -0.34 -9.90
N LEU A 296 -12.25 0.36 -10.10
CA LEU A 296 -13.34 -0.13 -10.95
C LEU A 296 -12.92 -0.25 -12.44
N GLN A 297 -12.11 0.68 -12.94
CA GLN A 297 -11.55 0.60 -14.30
C GLN A 297 -10.61 -0.60 -14.47
N VAL A 298 -9.70 -0.81 -13.50
CA VAL A 298 -8.77 -1.96 -13.52
C VAL A 298 -9.54 -3.26 -13.42
N HIS A 299 -10.55 -3.34 -12.55
CA HIS A 299 -11.40 -4.53 -12.42
C HIS A 299 -12.10 -4.87 -13.75
N ALA A 300 -12.78 -3.89 -14.37
CA ALA A 300 -13.49 -4.10 -15.62
C ALA A 300 -12.54 -4.55 -16.75
N GLU A 301 -11.39 -3.90 -16.87
CA GLU A 301 -10.39 -4.25 -17.89
C GLU A 301 -9.74 -5.61 -17.63
N TYR A 302 -9.46 -5.95 -16.38
CA TYR A 302 -8.95 -7.26 -15.99
C TYR A 302 -9.90 -8.37 -16.41
N TYR A 303 -11.18 -8.27 -16.05
CA TYR A 303 -12.17 -9.31 -16.39
C TYR A 303 -12.43 -9.39 -17.90
N ARG A 304 -12.39 -8.26 -18.61
CA ARG A 304 -12.45 -8.24 -20.07
C ARG A 304 -11.30 -9.04 -20.70
N ARG A 305 -10.06 -8.84 -20.22
CA ARG A 305 -8.87 -9.58 -20.70
C ARG A 305 -8.92 -11.05 -20.28
N LEU A 306 -9.35 -11.33 -19.06
CA LEU A 306 -9.46 -12.69 -18.53
C LEU A 306 -10.45 -13.52 -19.36
N ASP A 307 -11.63 -12.98 -19.63
CA ASP A 307 -12.67 -13.63 -20.45
C ASP A 307 -12.16 -13.89 -21.88
N ALA A 308 -11.50 -12.90 -22.50
CA ALA A 308 -10.91 -13.04 -23.83
C ALA A 308 -9.79 -14.10 -23.87
N SER A 309 -9.09 -14.31 -22.76
CA SER A 309 -8.02 -15.32 -22.63
C SER A 309 -8.53 -16.73 -22.29
N GLY A 310 -9.84 -16.91 -22.07
CA GLY A 310 -10.42 -18.17 -21.60
C GLY A 310 -10.05 -18.53 -20.17
N GLY A 311 -9.81 -17.54 -19.30
CA GLY A 311 -9.42 -17.76 -17.90
C GLY A 311 -7.94 -18.11 -17.70
N SER A 312 -7.06 -17.60 -18.55
CA SER A 312 -5.62 -17.85 -18.44
C SER A 312 -5.04 -17.21 -17.18
N ALA A 313 -4.29 -18.01 -16.40
CA ALA A 313 -3.55 -17.55 -15.23
C ALA A 313 -2.42 -16.55 -15.54
N ALA A 314 -2.12 -16.29 -16.82
CA ALA A 314 -1.15 -15.29 -17.24
C ALA A 314 -1.69 -13.84 -17.17
N VAL A 315 -3.01 -13.65 -17.11
CA VAL A 315 -3.62 -12.33 -16.93
C VAL A 315 -3.45 -11.91 -15.47
N SER A 316 -2.87 -10.73 -15.24
CA SER A 316 -2.62 -10.19 -13.90
C SER A 316 -3.14 -8.76 -13.80
N VAL A 317 -3.76 -8.43 -12.66
CA VAL A 317 -4.23 -7.07 -12.37
C VAL A 317 -3.07 -6.06 -12.36
N ALA A 318 -1.87 -6.49 -11.95
CA ALA A 318 -0.68 -5.64 -11.97
C ALA A 318 -0.29 -5.23 -13.40
N HIS A 319 -0.38 -6.15 -14.36
CA HIS A 319 -0.13 -5.81 -15.77
C HIS A 319 -1.19 -4.85 -16.32
N VAL A 320 -2.47 -5.03 -15.94
CA VAL A 320 -3.55 -4.13 -16.35
C VAL A 320 -3.32 -2.71 -15.81
N LEU A 321 -3.02 -2.59 -14.52
CA LEU A 321 -2.71 -1.30 -13.89
C LEU A 321 -1.48 -0.66 -14.53
N GLN A 322 -0.42 -1.43 -14.77
CA GLN A 322 0.81 -0.93 -15.36
C GLN A 322 0.62 -0.46 -16.82
N ASP A 323 -0.20 -1.15 -17.61
CA ASP A 323 -0.55 -0.72 -18.97
C ASP A 323 -1.36 0.57 -18.95
N GLN A 324 -2.33 0.68 -18.05
CA GLN A 324 -3.09 1.91 -17.85
C GLN A 324 -2.13 3.06 -17.50
N ARG A 325 -1.22 2.85 -16.53
CA ARG A 325 -0.22 3.86 -16.13
C ARG A 325 0.63 4.34 -17.28
N ARG A 326 1.20 3.43 -18.07
CA ARG A 326 2.07 3.77 -19.22
C ARG A 326 1.38 4.66 -20.25
N SER A 327 0.05 4.59 -20.35
CA SER A 327 -0.70 5.43 -21.27
C SER A 327 -0.88 6.88 -20.77
N ILE A 328 -0.75 7.13 -19.46
CA ILE A 328 -1.08 8.42 -18.84
C ILE A 328 -0.10 9.53 -19.27
N LEU A 329 1.20 9.25 -19.22
CA LEU A 329 2.25 10.20 -19.61
C LEU A 329 2.96 9.75 -20.90
N ALA A 330 2.34 8.89 -21.71
CA ALA A 330 2.86 8.52 -23.01
C ALA A 330 3.14 9.77 -23.87
N GLY A 331 4.36 9.85 -24.41
CA GLY A 331 4.81 11.00 -25.19
C GLY A 331 5.26 12.21 -24.36
N CYS A 332 5.22 12.14 -23.03
CA CYS A 332 5.85 13.14 -22.18
C CYS A 332 7.35 12.87 -22.07
N ARG A 333 8.16 13.90 -22.29
CA ARG A 333 9.58 13.89 -21.99
C ARG A 333 9.86 14.88 -20.87
N VAL A 334 10.16 14.33 -19.70
CA VAL A 334 10.20 15.04 -18.42
C VAL A 334 11.65 15.28 -18.00
N LEU A 335 11.95 16.51 -17.63
CA LEU A 335 13.22 16.88 -17.02
C LEU A 335 13.00 17.40 -15.60
N PHE A 336 13.77 16.90 -14.65
CA PHE A 336 13.78 17.40 -13.28
C PHE A 336 14.84 18.47 -13.08
N THR A 337 14.53 19.51 -12.31
CA THR A 337 15.49 20.53 -11.90
C THR A 337 15.21 21.06 -10.50
N GLY A 338 16.24 21.12 -9.65
CA GLY A 338 16.10 21.53 -8.24
C GLY A 338 15.23 20.60 -7.40
N VAL A 339 15.08 19.33 -7.82
CA VAL A 339 14.32 18.29 -7.11
C VAL A 339 15.27 17.32 -6.37
N HIS A 340 16.32 16.86 -7.05
CA HIS A 340 17.26 15.89 -6.51
C HIS A 340 18.55 16.55 -6.01
N GLU A 341 19.23 15.90 -5.07
CA GLU A 341 20.58 16.26 -4.68
C GLU A 341 21.54 16.27 -5.87
N ARG A 342 22.59 17.10 -5.80
CA ARG A 342 23.59 17.21 -6.87
C ARG A 342 24.38 15.91 -7.11
N SER A 343 24.43 15.03 -6.11
CA SER A 343 25.06 13.70 -6.15
C SER A 343 24.30 12.72 -7.07
N VAL A 344 23.00 12.96 -7.31
CA VAL A 344 22.16 12.09 -8.13
C VAL A 344 22.49 12.27 -9.61
N ALA A 345 23.20 11.30 -10.18
CA ALA A 345 23.59 11.30 -11.59
C ALA A 345 22.44 10.88 -12.53
N ASN A 346 21.52 10.05 -12.04
CA ASN A 346 20.41 9.51 -12.82
C ASN A 346 19.08 9.79 -12.11
N ALA A 347 18.22 10.62 -12.72
CA ALA A 347 16.88 10.85 -12.18
C ALA A 347 16.04 9.57 -12.15
N GLY A 348 16.28 8.60 -13.04
CA GLY A 348 15.52 7.35 -13.07
C GLY A 348 15.82 6.38 -11.93
N SER A 349 16.81 6.67 -11.08
CA SER A 349 17.04 5.93 -9.83
C SER A 349 16.50 6.67 -8.60
N THR A 350 15.77 7.77 -8.80
CA THR A 350 15.01 8.42 -7.73
C THR A 350 13.57 7.99 -7.83
N LEU A 351 12.87 8.16 -6.71
CA LEU A 351 11.48 7.81 -6.62
C LEU A 351 10.60 8.58 -7.62
N GLU A 352 10.87 9.88 -7.79
CA GLU A 352 10.18 10.72 -8.77
C GLU A 352 10.39 10.21 -10.21
N GLY A 353 11.61 9.81 -10.54
CA GLY A 353 11.92 9.28 -11.86
C GLY A 353 11.31 7.91 -12.11
N GLU A 354 11.36 7.01 -11.13
CA GLU A 354 10.74 5.69 -11.22
C GLU A 354 9.23 5.80 -11.48
N TRP A 355 8.53 6.68 -10.76
CA TRP A 355 7.09 6.92 -11.00
C TRP A 355 6.81 7.52 -12.38
N MET A 356 7.60 8.51 -12.81
CA MET A 356 7.44 9.08 -14.15
C MET A 356 7.60 8.03 -15.25
N VAL A 357 8.60 7.16 -15.13
CA VAL A 357 8.82 6.04 -16.08
C VAL A 357 7.69 5.02 -15.99
N ALA A 358 7.23 4.67 -14.78
CA ALA A 358 6.10 3.76 -14.60
C ALA A 358 4.81 4.29 -15.24
N PHE A 359 4.62 5.61 -15.28
CA PHE A 359 3.52 6.30 -15.95
C PHE A 359 3.76 6.58 -17.45
N GLY A 360 4.87 6.07 -18.01
CA GLY A 360 5.15 6.11 -19.45
C GLY A 360 5.87 7.36 -19.95
N ALA A 361 6.38 8.20 -19.05
CA ALA A 361 7.22 9.34 -19.44
C ALA A 361 8.66 8.90 -19.77
N GLU A 362 9.29 9.61 -20.71
CA GLU A 362 10.73 9.53 -20.96
C GLU A 362 11.45 10.55 -20.08
N LEU A 363 12.50 10.13 -19.36
CA LEU A 363 13.32 11.05 -18.57
C LEU A 363 14.42 11.69 -19.42
N ALA A 364 14.55 13.01 -19.32
CA ALA A 364 15.60 13.80 -19.95
C ALA A 364 16.60 14.32 -18.91
N SER A 365 17.90 14.19 -19.23
CA SER A 365 19.00 14.74 -18.41
C SER A 365 19.39 16.17 -18.82
N VAL A 366 19.09 16.54 -20.07
CA VAL A 366 19.38 17.83 -20.70
C VAL A 366 18.12 18.42 -21.33
N VAL A 367 18.03 19.75 -21.37
CA VAL A 367 16.91 20.42 -22.04
C VAL A 367 17.20 20.52 -23.54
N ASP A 368 16.35 19.89 -24.35
CA ASP A 368 16.35 20.03 -25.81
C ASP A 368 14.93 20.32 -26.32
N SER A 369 14.76 20.45 -27.64
CA SER A 369 13.48 20.79 -28.27
C SER A 369 12.39 19.71 -28.13
N ARG A 370 12.72 18.51 -27.63
CA ARG A 370 11.76 17.42 -27.40
C ARG A 370 11.27 17.38 -25.96
N VAL A 371 11.88 18.12 -25.03
CA VAL A 371 11.42 18.19 -23.64
C VAL A 371 10.05 18.85 -23.60
N THR A 372 9.07 18.13 -23.06
CA THR A 372 7.69 18.63 -22.94
C THR A 372 7.39 19.22 -21.58
N HIS A 373 8.06 18.73 -20.52
CA HIS A 373 7.86 19.19 -19.14
C HIS A 373 9.20 19.40 -18.44
N VAL A 374 9.31 20.51 -17.71
CA VAL A 374 10.32 20.73 -16.68
C VAL A 374 9.61 20.76 -15.34
N VAL A 375 9.90 19.77 -14.51
CA VAL A 375 9.37 19.62 -13.16
C VAL A 375 10.39 20.17 -12.17
N ALA A 376 9.96 21.10 -11.32
CA ALA A 376 10.83 21.77 -10.36
C ALA A 376 10.17 21.99 -9.00
N ARG A 377 10.97 22.11 -7.94
CA ARG A 377 10.48 22.62 -6.64
C ARG A 377 10.39 24.15 -6.64
N LYS A 378 11.38 24.82 -7.23
CA LYS A 378 11.46 26.30 -7.27
C LYS A 378 11.93 26.77 -8.65
N PRO A 379 11.48 27.96 -9.11
CA PRO A 379 11.92 28.53 -10.38
C PRO A 379 13.38 29.02 -10.31
N GLY A 380 13.96 29.36 -11.47
CA GLY A 380 15.22 30.13 -11.56
C GLY A 380 16.51 29.34 -11.83
N THR A 381 16.46 28.01 -11.87
CA THR A 381 17.61 27.20 -12.32
C THR A 381 17.89 27.40 -13.82
N GLU A 382 19.12 27.16 -14.27
CA GLU A 382 19.47 27.28 -15.69
C GLU A 382 18.60 26.37 -16.59
N LYS A 383 18.37 25.12 -16.16
CA LYS A 383 17.49 24.17 -16.85
C LYS A 383 16.04 24.66 -16.90
N PHE A 384 15.55 25.30 -15.83
CA PHE A 384 14.21 25.91 -15.81
C PHE A 384 14.08 27.02 -16.85
N MET A 385 15.05 27.95 -16.88
CA MET A 385 15.07 29.04 -17.86
C MET A 385 15.24 28.54 -19.30
N GLN A 386 16.01 27.47 -19.49
CA GLN A 386 16.12 26.80 -20.80
C GLN A 386 14.81 26.14 -21.21
N GLY A 387 14.12 25.47 -20.28
CA GLY A 387 12.78 24.90 -20.47
C GLY A 387 11.77 25.95 -20.96
N GLN A 388 11.82 27.15 -20.36
CA GLN A 388 10.97 28.27 -20.76
C GLN A 388 11.21 28.67 -22.22
N ARG A 389 12.48 28.72 -22.65
CA ARG A 389 12.86 29.11 -24.01
C ARG A 389 12.42 28.10 -25.06
N VAL A 390 12.43 26.81 -24.74
CA VAL A 390 11.95 25.75 -25.66
C VAL A 390 10.43 25.56 -25.60
N GLY A 391 9.73 26.32 -24.75
CA GLY A 391 8.26 26.26 -24.63
C GLY A 391 7.75 24.98 -23.96
N ALA A 392 8.54 24.38 -23.08
CA ALA A 392 8.10 23.27 -22.23
C ALA A 392 7.11 23.77 -21.16
N TRP A 393 6.27 22.87 -20.64
CA TRP A 393 5.50 23.14 -19.43
C TRP A 393 6.44 23.28 -18.23
N LEU A 394 6.27 24.35 -17.45
CA LEU A 394 7.07 24.61 -16.25
C LEU A 394 6.20 24.38 -15.02
N VAL A 395 6.25 23.16 -14.49
CA VAL A 395 5.32 22.69 -13.45
C VAL A 395 6.02 22.42 -12.13
N GLN A 396 5.28 22.66 -11.04
CA GLN A 396 5.67 22.28 -9.69
C GLN A 396 5.78 20.75 -9.55
N LEU A 397 6.57 20.30 -8.58
CA LEU A 397 6.72 18.87 -8.26
C LEU A 397 5.36 18.22 -7.93
N ASP A 398 4.43 18.95 -7.35
CA ASP A 398 3.07 18.51 -7.05
C ASP A 398 2.33 17.94 -8.26
N TRP A 399 2.59 18.44 -9.47
CA TRP A 399 1.99 17.89 -10.69
C TRP A 399 2.29 16.40 -10.87
N LEU A 400 3.53 15.98 -10.54
CA LEU A 400 3.93 14.58 -10.52
C LEU A 400 3.12 13.82 -9.47
N TRP A 401 3.17 14.27 -8.22
CA TRP A 401 2.60 13.52 -7.11
C TRP A 401 1.10 13.38 -7.19
N PHE A 402 0.38 14.44 -7.56
CA PHE A 402 -1.05 14.33 -7.78
C PHE A 402 -1.41 13.51 -9.04
N THR A 403 -0.54 13.45 -10.06
CA THR A 403 -0.70 12.51 -11.17
C THR A 403 -0.59 11.06 -10.71
N VAL A 404 0.39 10.77 -9.84
CA VAL A 404 0.62 9.45 -9.25
C VAL A 404 -0.53 9.06 -8.32
N TRP A 405 -0.87 9.91 -7.35
CA TRP A 405 -1.91 9.64 -6.36
C TRP A 405 -3.29 9.49 -6.98
N TYR A 406 -3.65 10.28 -7.99
CA TYR A 406 -4.96 10.14 -8.66
C TYR A 406 -4.93 9.19 -9.86
N ASN A 407 -3.77 8.58 -10.15
CA ASN A 407 -3.55 7.68 -11.28
C ASN A 407 -4.14 8.22 -12.60
N GLN A 408 -3.93 9.52 -12.86
CA GLN A 408 -4.41 10.23 -14.04
C GLN A 408 -3.52 11.44 -14.37
N ARG A 409 -3.44 11.83 -15.64
CA ARG A 409 -2.68 13.03 -16.02
C ARG A 409 -3.48 14.26 -15.63
N LEU A 410 -2.88 15.10 -14.79
CA LEU A 410 -3.47 16.37 -14.42
C LEU A 410 -3.10 17.48 -15.40
N ARG A 411 -3.95 18.52 -15.45
CA ARG A 411 -3.71 19.68 -16.29
C ARG A 411 -2.49 20.42 -15.77
N GLU A 412 -1.51 20.62 -16.64
CA GLU A 412 -0.24 21.26 -16.31
C GLU A 412 -0.44 22.69 -15.80
N LYS A 413 -1.45 23.39 -16.34
CA LYS A 413 -1.82 24.76 -15.98
C LYS A 413 -2.14 24.95 -14.49
N ASP A 414 -2.68 23.93 -13.84
CA ASP A 414 -3.03 23.99 -12.41
C ASP A 414 -1.78 23.97 -11.50
N PHE A 415 -0.60 23.69 -12.06
CA PHE A 415 0.66 23.53 -11.34
C PHE A 415 1.78 24.41 -11.92
N GLU A 416 1.45 25.38 -12.79
CA GLU A 416 2.44 26.30 -13.33
C GLU A 416 2.97 27.26 -12.25
N PHE A 417 4.26 27.59 -12.34
CA PHE A 417 4.82 28.64 -11.49
C PHE A 417 4.22 30.01 -11.88
N PRO A 418 3.72 30.79 -10.90
CA PRO A 418 3.22 32.14 -11.15
C PRO A 418 4.24 33.01 -11.90
N GLY A 419 3.80 33.67 -12.97
CA GLY A 419 4.67 34.50 -13.83
C GLY A 419 5.50 33.72 -14.87
N HIS A 420 5.42 32.38 -14.88
CA HIS A 420 6.12 31.52 -15.84
C HIS A 420 5.18 30.69 -16.72
N ALA A 421 3.91 31.09 -16.81
CA ALA A 421 2.91 30.43 -17.64
C ALA A 421 3.40 30.22 -19.07
N ARG A 422 3.12 29.04 -19.61
CA ARG A 422 3.51 28.67 -20.97
C ARG A 422 2.87 29.66 -21.95
N LYS A 423 3.70 30.38 -22.70
CA LYS A 423 3.21 31.24 -23.78
C LYS A 423 2.70 30.33 -24.89
N GLU A 424 1.38 30.18 -25.00
CA GLU A 424 0.77 29.55 -26.17
C GLU A 424 1.21 30.36 -27.40
N ASN A 425 1.91 29.71 -28.34
CA ASN A 425 2.21 30.32 -29.62
C ASN A 425 0.88 30.54 -30.36
N LEU A 426 0.35 31.76 -30.30
CA LEU A 426 -0.74 32.31 -31.13
C LEU A 426 -0.38 32.38 -32.64
N LEU A 427 0.60 31.59 -33.10
CA LEU A 427 1.15 31.61 -34.45
C LEU A 427 0.82 30.33 -35.22
N VAL A 428 -0.45 29.89 -35.23
CA VAL A 428 -1.02 29.05 -36.29
C VAL A 428 -2.50 29.40 -36.50
N ARG A 429 -2.83 30.67 -36.77
CA ARG A 429 -4.09 31.05 -37.44
C ARG A 429 -3.86 32.28 -38.31
N GLY A 430 -3.17 32.07 -39.42
CA GLY A 430 -2.95 33.07 -40.45
C GLY A 430 -2.54 32.38 -41.74
N GLY A 431 -3.51 31.84 -42.47
CA GLY A 431 -3.28 31.10 -43.71
C GLY A 431 -4.57 30.52 -44.28
N GLU A 432 -5.33 31.39 -44.94
CA GLU A 432 -6.27 31.16 -46.05
C GLU A 432 -7.45 30.18 -45.90
N ALA A 433 -8.63 30.75 -46.14
CA ALA A 433 -9.87 30.06 -46.37
C ALA A 433 -9.82 29.22 -47.67
N GLY A 434 -10.10 27.93 -47.55
CA GLY A 434 -10.38 27.03 -48.66
C GLY A 434 -11.05 25.78 -48.11
N GLY A 435 -12.37 25.67 -48.31
CA GLY A 435 -13.18 24.62 -47.72
C GLY A 435 -12.88 23.21 -48.24
N ALA A 436 -12.92 22.24 -47.34
CA ALA A 436 -13.35 20.87 -47.63
C ALA A 436 -13.83 20.24 -46.31
N ALA A 437 -14.97 19.57 -46.40
CA ALA A 437 -15.80 19.11 -45.30
C ALA A 437 -15.35 17.75 -44.72
N LEU A 438 -15.84 17.48 -43.51
CA LEU A 438 -16.17 16.17 -42.92
C LEU A 438 -15.03 15.13 -42.78
N PHE A 439 -14.65 14.86 -41.54
CA PHE A 439 -14.61 13.50 -40.95
C PHE A 439 -14.57 13.64 -39.42
N GLU A 440 -15.74 13.65 -38.79
CA GLU A 440 -15.88 13.22 -37.40
C GLU A 440 -15.61 11.71 -37.39
N GLY A 441 -14.52 11.32 -36.73
CA GLY A 441 -14.22 9.92 -36.41
C GLY A 441 -14.49 9.70 -34.93
N ASP A 442 -15.67 9.16 -34.63
CA ASP A 442 -16.08 8.73 -33.30
C ASP A 442 -15.05 7.76 -32.69
N ALA A 443 -14.49 8.14 -31.54
CA ALA A 443 -13.97 7.16 -30.61
C ALA A 443 -15.17 6.39 -30.01
N PRO A 444 -15.12 5.05 -29.90
CA PRO A 444 -16.27 4.28 -29.44
C PRO A 444 -16.64 4.67 -28.01
N THR A 445 -17.81 5.24 -27.86
CA THR A 445 -18.49 5.44 -26.58
C THR A 445 -18.80 4.05 -25.99
N PRO A 446 -18.44 3.76 -24.73
CA PRO A 446 -18.93 2.57 -24.05
C PRO A 446 -20.46 2.65 -23.97
N ALA A 447 -21.13 1.53 -24.21
CA ALA A 447 -22.58 1.45 -24.17
C ALA A 447 -23.16 1.99 -22.84
N PRO A 448 -24.33 2.64 -22.86
CA PRO A 448 -24.98 3.12 -21.63
C PRO A 448 -25.36 1.95 -20.74
N TRP A 449 -25.08 2.07 -19.44
CA TRP A 449 -25.57 1.16 -18.41
C TRP A 449 -27.11 1.13 -18.40
N PRO A 450 -27.76 -0.04 -18.45
CA PRO A 450 -29.21 -0.14 -18.27
C PRO A 450 -29.52 -0.17 -16.77
N GLY A 451 -29.70 1.00 -16.17
CA GLY A 451 -30.12 1.13 -14.77
C GLY A 451 -30.37 2.60 -14.43
N GLY A 452 -31.64 2.99 -14.31
CA GLY A 452 -32.03 4.37 -14.06
C GLY A 452 -31.64 4.85 -12.67
N GLY A 453 -30.97 6.01 -12.60
CA GLY A 453 -30.67 6.76 -11.38
C GLY A 453 -29.41 7.60 -11.54
N SER A 454 -29.58 8.90 -11.82
CA SER A 454 -28.54 9.97 -11.73
C SER A 454 -27.09 9.56 -12.04
N GLY A 455 -26.71 9.59 -13.32
CA GLY A 455 -25.39 9.19 -13.81
C GLY A 455 -24.22 10.16 -13.54
N PRO A 456 -22.98 9.72 -13.81
CA PRO A 456 -21.71 10.35 -13.38
C PRO A 456 -21.29 11.61 -14.17
N GLY A 457 -22.16 12.14 -15.02
CA GLY A 457 -21.82 13.25 -15.94
C GLY A 457 -21.62 14.62 -15.30
N LYS A 458 -22.05 14.82 -14.04
CA LYS A 458 -21.85 16.10 -13.31
C LYS A 458 -20.52 16.19 -12.56
N LEU A 459 -19.86 15.06 -12.28
CA LEU A 459 -18.61 15.01 -11.51
C LEU A 459 -17.43 15.65 -12.26
N HIS A 460 -17.37 15.50 -13.59
CA HIS A 460 -16.20 15.89 -14.37
C HIS A 460 -15.92 17.40 -14.45
N GLN A 461 -16.93 18.25 -14.22
CA GLN A 461 -16.77 19.72 -14.24
C GLN A 461 -16.49 20.31 -12.85
N GLU A 462 -17.00 19.71 -11.77
CA GLU A 462 -16.75 20.18 -10.40
C GLU A 462 -15.37 19.70 -9.88
N GLU A 463 -14.91 18.51 -10.30
CA GLU A 463 -13.58 17.96 -9.97
C GLU A 463 -12.42 18.86 -10.47
N GLN A 464 -12.56 19.48 -11.64
CA GLN A 464 -11.51 20.31 -12.27
C GLN A 464 -11.37 21.71 -11.68
N ALA A 465 -12.36 22.18 -10.91
CA ALA A 465 -12.29 23.45 -10.20
C ALA A 465 -11.60 23.33 -8.83
N LEU A 466 -11.57 22.12 -8.26
CA LEU A 466 -10.99 21.86 -6.94
C LEU A 466 -9.46 21.79 -6.96
N VAL A 467 -8.86 21.24 -8.02
CA VAL A 467 -7.40 21.10 -8.17
C VAL A 467 -6.65 22.44 -8.09
N GLY A 468 -7.22 23.52 -8.64
CA GLY A 468 -6.60 24.85 -8.69
C GLY A 468 -6.45 25.56 -7.35
N THR A 469 -6.91 24.97 -6.24
CA THR A 469 -6.82 25.51 -4.88
C THR A 469 -5.81 24.79 -3.98
N TRP A 470 -5.11 23.79 -4.51
CA TRP A 470 -4.30 22.85 -3.72
C TRP A 470 -2.80 23.18 -3.62
N GLY A 471 -2.32 24.23 -4.30
CA GLY A 471 -0.90 24.58 -4.40
C GLY A 471 -0.30 25.29 -3.18
N ALA A 472 -0.68 24.89 -1.97
CA ALA A 472 0.05 25.30 -0.77
C ALA A 472 1.08 24.22 -0.42
N GLU A 473 2.34 24.65 -0.46
CA GLU A 473 3.59 23.91 -0.24
C GLU A 473 3.46 22.70 0.70
N LEU A 474 3.97 21.55 0.26
CA LEU A 474 4.37 20.48 1.19
C LEU A 474 5.37 21.10 2.18
N PRO A 475 5.12 21.05 3.50
CA PRO A 475 6.13 21.45 4.48
C PRO A 475 7.38 20.59 4.27
N ASP A 476 8.55 21.19 4.49
CA ASP A 476 9.84 20.50 4.41
C ASP A 476 9.76 19.21 5.24
N ASP A 477 9.87 18.06 4.57
CA ASP A 477 10.07 16.76 5.19
C ASP A 477 11.45 16.77 5.86
N GLU A 478 11.54 17.37 7.05
CA GLU A 478 12.57 17.01 8.02
C GLU A 478 12.09 15.74 8.73
N ASP A 479 13.02 14.78 8.88
CA ASP A 479 12.86 13.39 9.29
C ASP A 479 12.32 13.21 10.75
N GLU A 480 11.17 13.78 11.10
CA GLU A 480 10.56 13.65 12.43
C GLU A 480 9.64 12.43 12.57
N GLU A 481 9.30 11.73 11.47
CA GLU A 481 8.39 10.56 11.50
C GLU A 481 8.98 9.33 12.23
N ASP A 482 10.30 9.33 12.43
CA ASP A 482 11.02 8.30 13.20
C ASP A 482 10.92 8.49 14.72
N GLU A 483 10.63 9.71 15.21
CA GLU A 483 10.59 9.99 16.65
C GLU A 483 9.24 9.59 17.27
N ASP A 484 8.11 9.79 16.61
CA ASP A 484 6.79 9.43 17.19
C ASP A 484 6.64 7.90 17.41
N LEU A 485 7.18 7.07 16.50
CA LEU A 485 7.18 5.61 16.67
C LEU A 485 8.23 5.14 17.71
N LYS A 486 9.37 5.85 17.83
CA LYS A 486 10.36 5.60 18.89
C LYS A 486 9.86 6.03 20.27
N GLN A 487 9.14 7.15 20.36
CA GLN A 487 8.55 7.67 21.61
C GLN A 487 7.44 6.74 22.13
N GLN A 488 6.66 6.12 21.24
CA GLN A 488 5.73 5.05 21.61
C GLN A 488 6.44 3.82 22.17
N HIS A 489 7.64 3.50 21.67
CA HIS A 489 8.46 2.38 22.14
C HIS A 489 9.09 2.65 23.52
N GLU A 490 9.60 3.86 23.76
CA GLU A 490 10.22 4.26 25.04
C GLU A 490 9.19 4.41 26.17
N ASN A 491 7.99 4.91 25.89
CA ASN A 491 6.93 5.06 26.89
C ASN A 491 6.35 3.70 27.35
N GLU A 492 6.40 2.65 26.51
CA GLU A 492 5.94 1.29 26.87
C GLU A 492 7.00 0.51 27.69
N GLU A 493 8.30 0.70 27.41
CA GLU A 493 9.37 0.11 28.24
C GLU A 493 9.38 0.67 29.66
N HIS A 494 9.12 1.98 29.83
CA HIS A 494 9.04 2.61 31.15
C HIS A 494 7.81 2.19 31.97
N ALA A 495 6.70 1.81 31.32
CA ALA A 495 5.50 1.33 32.01
C ALA A 495 5.66 -0.10 32.56
N LEU A 496 6.52 -0.93 31.96
CA LEU A 496 6.77 -2.31 32.39
C LEU A 496 7.84 -2.43 33.49
N ILE A 497 8.69 -1.41 33.66
CA ILE A 497 9.75 -1.41 34.69
C ILE A 497 9.24 -0.82 36.03
N GLY A 498 8.03 -0.26 36.06
CA GLY A 498 7.43 0.40 37.24
C GLY A 498 6.68 -0.50 38.22
N THR A 499 6.81 -1.83 38.16
CA THR A 499 6.27 -2.74 39.18
C THR A 499 7.30 -3.81 39.57
N GLY A 500 8.23 -3.41 40.42
CA GLY A 500 9.18 -4.28 41.12
C GLY A 500 9.23 -3.93 42.59
#